data_AF-A0A6A5K3I2-F1
#
_entry.id   AF-A0A6A5K3I2-F1
#
_cell.length_a   1.000
_cell.length_b   1.000
_cell.length_c   1.000
_cell.angle_alpha   90.00
_cell.angle_beta   90.00
_cell.angle_gamma   90.00
#
_symmetry.space_group_name_H-M   'P 1'
#
loop_
_entity.id
_entity.type
_entity.pdbx_description
1 polymer ?
#
loop_
_entity_poly.entity_id
_entity_poly.type
_entity_poly.pdbx_seq_one_letter_code
_entity_poly.pdbx_strand_id
1 'polypeptide(L)'
;MDKASRVLAQGLPPVVSTSYRALADYSEGRRSMEEKAQSQQYLSPWEEDALVKFLLQMSDLGQPVRIKFIPLLAFCVARQRSEQARPPKPPNKNWAHAFEKRHPDTQARRVSALDWNRHEKNTYWKISH
;
A
#
# COMPACT_ATOMS: atom_id res chain seq x y z
N MET A 1 27.07 6.47 30.47
CA MET A 1 25.88 7.33 30.32
C MET A 1 25.01 6.72 29.24
N ASP A 2 23.85 6.21 29.62
CA ASP A 2 22.86 5.60 28.72
C ASP A 2 22.13 6.67 27.89
N LYS A 3 21.52 6.26 26.78
CA LYS A 3 20.79 7.17 25.88
C LYS A 3 19.64 7.88 26.58
N ALA A 4 18.96 7.23 27.53
CA ALA A 4 17.82 7.83 28.23
C ALA A 4 18.26 9.00 29.12
N SER A 5 19.41 8.87 29.79
CA SER A 5 20.01 9.95 30.59
C SER A 5 20.39 11.20 29.79
N ARG A 6 20.78 11.06 28.51
CA ARG A 6 21.07 12.20 27.63
C ARG A 6 19.81 12.95 27.18
N VAL A 7 18.72 12.22 26.93
CA VAL A 7 17.43 12.80 26.48
C VAL A 7 16.79 13.65 27.58
N LEU A 8 16.91 13.23 28.84
CA LEU A 8 16.40 14.00 29.99
C LEU A 8 17.19 15.30 30.25
N ALA A 9 18.46 15.36 29.84
CA ALA A 9 19.34 16.49 30.13
C ALA A 9 19.14 17.70 29.18
N GLN A 10 18.48 17.53 28.03
CA GLN A 10 18.39 18.58 27.00
C GLN A 10 17.31 19.64 27.21
N GLY A 11 16.44 19.53 28.23
CA GLY A 11 15.44 20.55 28.55
C GLY A 11 14.32 20.66 27.50
N LEU A 12 13.08 20.44 27.92
CA LEU A 12 11.90 20.46 27.03
C LEU A 12 11.58 21.89 26.55
N PRO A 13 11.39 22.14 25.24
CA PRO A 13 10.69 23.34 24.79
C PRO A 13 9.19 23.24 25.15
N PRO A 14 8.52 24.34 25.56
CA PRO A 14 7.15 24.31 26.13
C PRO A 14 6.02 23.83 25.19
N VAL A 15 6.32 23.50 23.93
CA VAL A 15 5.34 23.32 22.86
C VAL A 15 5.11 21.84 22.49
N VAL A 16 5.92 20.91 23.01
CA VAL A 16 5.86 19.48 22.61
C VAL A 16 5.30 18.62 23.74
N SER A 17 4.35 17.74 23.42
CA SER A 17 3.72 16.83 24.38
C SER A 17 4.76 15.97 25.13
N THR A 18 4.61 15.82 26.45
CA THR A 18 5.55 15.13 27.35
C THR A 18 5.57 13.60 27.20
N SER A 19 4.90 13.04 26.18
CA SER A 19 4.89 11.59 25.99
C SER A 19 6.27 11.09 25.55
N TYR A 20 6.71 9.95 26.08
CA TYR A 20 7.99 9.32 25.74
C TYR A 20 8.18 9.17 24.22
N ARG A 21 7.10 8.84 23.48
CA ARG A 21 7.13 8.70 22.03
C ARG A 21 7.43 10.02 21.31
N ALA A 22 6.84 11.12 21.76
CA ALA A 22 7.07 12.44 21.17
C ALA A 22 8.52 12.92 21.41
N LEU A 23 9.10 12.60 22.57
CA LEU A 23 10.49 12.94 22.90
C LEU A 23 11.51 12.08 22.15
N ALA A 24 11.25 10.78 22.01
CA ALA A 24 12.08 9.89 21.21
C ALA A 24 12.11 10.36 19.74
N ASP A 25 10.95 10.69 19.18
CA ASP A 25 10.81 11.22 17.81
C ASP A 25 11.50 12.57 17.60
N TYR A 26 11.62 13.39 18.64
CA TYR A 26 12.34 14.67 18.61
C TYR A 26 13.87 14.46 18.62
N SER A 27 14.37 13.54 19.45
CA SER A 27 15.80 13.31 19.66
C SER A 27 16.52 12.63 18.49
N GLU A 28 15.81 11.84 17.66
CA GLU A 28 16.41 11.09 16.55
C GLU A 28 16.52 11.88 15.23
N GLY A 29 16.25 13.19 15.28
CA GLY A 29 16.14 14.01 14.09
C GLY A 29 14.77 13.80 13.43
N ARG A 30 14.06 14.89 13.18
CA ARG A 30 12.70 14.88 12.64
C ARG A 30 12.70 14.29 11.22
N ARG A 31 12.69 12.96 11.07
CA ARG A 31 12.31 12.32 9.80
C ARG A 31 10.94 12.84 9.42
N SER A 32 10.76 13.22 8.15
CA SER A 32 9.45 13.65 7.67
C SER A 32 8.44 12.52 7.92
N MET A 33 7.21 12.87 8.29
CA MET A 33 6.15 11.88 8.48
C MET A 33 5.98 10.98 7.25
N GLU A 34 6.29 11.51 6.07
CA GLU A 34 6.28 10.79 4.79
C GLU A 34 7.37 9.71 4.70
N GLU A 35 8.58 9.99 5.16
CA GLU A 35 9.69 9.01 5.18
C GLU A 35 9.39 7.87 6.17
N LYS A 36 8.79 8.21 7.32
CA LYS A 36 8.28 7.22 8.26
C LYS A 36 7.16 6.39 7.62
N ALA A 37 6.24 7.00 6.89
CA ALA A 37 5.16 6.29 6.21
C ALA A 37 5.70 5.35 5.10
N GLN A 38 6.70 5.78 4.32
CA GLN A 38 7.34 4.98 3.28
C GLN A 38 8.09 3.78 3.86
N SER A 39 8.84 3.96 4.94
CA SER A 39 9.56 2.85 5.59
C SER A 39 8.64 1.82 6.25
N GLN A 40 7.38 2.19 6.56
CA GLN A 40 6.36 1.29 7.08
C GLN A 40 5.50 0.62 5.98
N GLN A 41 5.80 0.86 4.70
CA GLN A 41 5.08 0.19 3.62
C GLN A 41 5.41 -1.30 3.56
N TYR A 42 4.42 -2.08 3.13
CA TYR A 42 4.55 -3.52 3.00
C TYR A 42 5.51 -3.91 1.86
N LEU A 43 5.46 -3.16 0.76
CA LEU A 43 6.36 -3.29 -0.38
C LEU A 43 7.41 -2.19 -0.35
N SER A 44 8.61 -2.52 -0.84
CA SER A 44 9.62 -1.51 -1.12
C SER A 44 9.22 -0.72 -2.38
N PRO A 45 9.70 0.53 -2.55
CA PRO A 45 9.30 1.37 -3.68
C PRO A 45 9.49 0.70 -5.06
N TRP A 46 10.56 -0.07 -5.24
CA TRP A 46 10.83 -0.79 -6.49
C TRP A 46 9.91 -1.99 -6.72
N GLU A 47 9.51 -2.69 -5.66
CA GLU A 47 8.54 -3.78 -5.73
C GLU A 47 7.14 -3.25 -6.04
N GLU A 48 6.80 -2.10 -5.45
CA GLU A 48 5.53 -1.42 -5.69
C GLU A 48 5.44 -0.96 -7.15
N ASP A 49 6.50 -0.37 -7.71
CA ASP A 49 6.60 0.02 -9.12
C ASP A 49 6.48 -1.18 -10.07
N ALA A 50 7.15 -2.31 -9.76
CA ALA A 50 7.04 -3.53 -10.55
C ALA A 50 5.59 -4.07 -10.57
N LEU A 51 4.91 -4.05 -9.42
CA LEU A 51 3.51 -4.45 -9.32
C LEU A 51 2.59 -3.53 -10.13
N VAL A 52 2.81 -2.20 -10.08
CA VAL A 52 2.06 -1.23 -10.89
C VAL A 52 2.23 -1.50 -12.39
N LYS A 53 3.48 -1.69 -12.86
CA LYS A 53 3.76 -2.01 -14.26
C LYS A 53 3.05 -3.28 -14.71
N PHE A 54 3.08 -4.33 -13.89
CA PHE A 54 2.34 -5.56 -14.18
C PHE A 54 0.84 -5.32 -14.30
N LEU A 55 0.24 -4.55 -13.39
CA LEU A 55 -1.20 -4.23 -13.43
C LEU A 55 -1.58 -3.43 -14.68
N LEU A 56 -0.74 -2.48 -15.09
CA LEU A 56 -0.94 -1.69 -16.30
C LEU A 56 -0.85 -2.57 -17.56
N GLN A 57 0.16 -3.43 -17.65
CA GLN A 57 0.32 -4.39 -18.75
C GLN A 57 -0.88 -5.33 -18.86
N MET A 58 -1.36 -5.88 -17.74
CA MET A 58 -2.55 -6.73 -17.73
C MET A 58 -3.79 -5.98 -18.23
N SER A 59 -3.91 -4.69 -17.92
CA SER A 59 -4.98 -3.86 -18.48
C SER A 59 -4.82 -3.61 -19.98
N ASP A 60 -3.60 -3.35 -20.46
CA ASP A 60 -3.34 -3.13 -21.88
C ASP A 60 -3.64 -4.39 -22.72
N LEU A 61 -3.43 -5.58 -22.12
CA LEU A 61 -3.80 -6.87 -22.68
C LEU A 61 -5.32 -7.18 -22.59
N GLY A 62 -6.13 -6.24 -22.10
CA GLY A 62 -7.59 -6.40 -21.95
C GLY A 62 -8.00 -7.32 -20.80
N GLN A 63 -7.07 -7.68 -19.91
CA GLN A 63 -7.31 -8.55 -18.75
C GLN A 63 -6.99 -7.85 -17.42
N PRO A 64 -7.68 -6.76 -17.07
CA PRO A 64 -7.37 -6.03 -15.87
C PRO A 64 -7.65 -6.83 -14.59
N VAL A 65 -6.73 -6.72 -13.65
CA VAL A 65 -6.75 -7.48 -12.39
C VAL A 65 -7.75 -6.88 -11.41
N ARG A 66 -8.54 -7.73 -10.75
CA ARG A 66 -9.48 -7.30 -9.70
C ARG A 66 -8.74 -6.95 -8.40
N ILE A 67 -9.16 -5.89 -7.69
CA ILE A 67 -8.56 -5.43 -6.42
C ILE A 67 -8.33 -6.53 -5.39
N LYS A 68 -9.23 -7.52 -5.32
CA LYS A 68 -9.14 -8.65 -4.38
C LYS A 68 -7.87 -9.49 -4.55
N PHE A 69 -7.27 -9.47 -5.72
CA PHE A 69 -6.04 -10.20 -6.02
C PHE A 69 -4.78 -9.37 -5.79
N ILE A 70 -4.87 -8.05 -5.67
CA ILE A 70 -3.73 -7.16 -5.44
C ILE A 70 -2.96 -7.52 -4.15
N PRO A 71 -3.62 -7.79 -3.01
CA PRO A 71 -2.90 -8.26 -1.82
C PRO A 71 -2.12 -9.56 -2.04
N LEU A 72 -2.70 -10.51 -2.79
CA LEU A 72 -2.05 -11.78 -3.07
C LEU A 72 -0.84 -11.59 -4.01
N LEU A 73 -0.96 -10.73 -5.02
CA LEU A 73 0.17 -10.39 -5.91
C LEU A 73 1.30 -9.69 -5.15
N ALA A 74 0.97 -8.72 -4.29
CA ALA A 74 1.94 -8.08 -3.40
C ALA A 74 2.62 -9.10 -2.47
N PHE A 75 1.88 -10.09 -1.97
CA PHE A 75 2.45 -11.19 -1.20
C PHE A 75 3.41 -12.04 -2.04
N CYS A 76 3.05 -12.39 -3.28
CA CYS A 76 3.93 -13.13 -4.18
C CYS A 76 5.25 -12.40 -4.44
N VAL A 77 5.23 -11.07 -4.64
CA VAL A 77 6.44 -10.26 -4.79
C VAL A 77 7.26 -10.27 -3.50
N ALA A 78 6.65 -9.96 -2.36
CA ALA A 78 7.34 -9.95 -1.08
C ALA A 78 7.85 -11.34 -0.65
N ARG A 79 7.27 -12.41 -1.19
CA ARG A 79 7.71 -13.80 -1.00
C ARG A 79 9.04 -14.13 -1.68
N GLN A 80 9.49 -13.32 -2.63
CA GLN A 80 10.78 -13.48 -3.32
C GLN A 80 11.97 -12.91 -2.51
N ARG A 81 11.69 -12.21 -1.41
CA ARG A 81 12.72 -11.73 -0.48
C ARG A 81 13.42 -12.89 0.22
N SER A 82 14.59 -12.62 0.81
CA SER A 82 15.28 -13.57 1.69
C SER A 82 14.39 -14.01 2.86
N GLU A 83 14.67 -15.18 3.43
CA GLU A 83 13.82 -15.79 4.47
C GLU A 83 13.57 -14.86 5.66
N GLN A 84 14.57 -14.04 6.03
CA GLN A 84 14.49 -13.10 7.14
C GLN A 84 13.61 -11.88 6.84
N ALA A 85 13.48 -11.48 5.58
CA ALA A 85 12.71 -10.31 5.15
C ALA A 85 11.33 -10.67 4.58
N ARG A 86 11.01 -11.97 4.52
CA ARG A 86 9.77 -12.49 3.96
C ARG A 86 8.60 -12.29 4.92
N PRO A 87 7.52 -11.62 4.52
CA PRO A 87 6.33 -11.53 5.33
C PRO A 87 5.62 -12.89 5.43
N PRO A 88 5.07 -13.26 6.61
CA PRO A 88 4.41 -14.55 6.81
C PRO A 88 2.99 -14.60 6.23
N LYS A 89 2.35 -13.44 6.04
CA LYS A 89 0.95 -13.32 5.64
C LYS A 89 0.79 -12.23 4.58
N PRO A 90 -0.22 -12.34 3.69
CA PRO A 90 -0.53 -11.30 2.75
C PRO A 90 -1.03 -10.03 3.47
N PRO A 91 -0.89 -8.86 2.82
CA PRO A 91 -1.44 -7.62 3.33
C PRO A 91 -2.97 -7.66 3.35
N ASN A 92 -3.59 -6.84 4.19
CA ASN A 92 -5.03 -6.81 4.35
C ASN A 92 -5.74 -6.06 3.20
N LYS A 93 -7.07 -6.09 3.18
CA LYS A 93 -7.88 -5.37 2.17
C LYS A 93 -7.67 -3.85 2.22
N ASN A 94 -7.47 -3.28 3.41
CA ASN A 94 -7.26 -1.83 3.57
C ASN A 94 -5.94 -1.38 2.94
N TRP A 95 -4.92 -2.26 2.94
CA TRP A 95 -3.67 -2.01 2.25
C TRP A 95 -3.87 -1.89 0.74
N ALA A 96 -4.69 -2.75 0.13
CA ALA A 96 -5.00 -2.63 -1.31
C ALA A 96 -5.74 -1.32 -1.63
N HIS A 97 -6.67 -0.89 -0.77
CA HIS A 97 -7.32 0.41 -0.93
C HIS A 97 -6.33 1.58 -0.77
N ALA A 98 -5.39 1.48 0.16
CA ALA A 98 -4.33 2.48 0.32
C ALA A 98 -3.37 2.49 -0.86
N PHE A 99 -3.06 1.33 -1.45
CA PHE A 99 -2.26 1.20 -2.66
C PHE A 99 -2.95 1.88 -3.85
N GLU A 100 -4.24 1.64 -4.06
CA GLU A 100 -4.99 2.31 -5.14
C GLU A 100 -4.99 3.84 -4.98
N LYS A 101 -5.11 4.34 -3.75
CA LYS A 101 -5.01 5.79 -3.49
C LYS A 101 -3.64 6.38 -3.86
N ARG A 102 -2.56 5.59 -3.79
CA ARG A 102 -1.22 6.02 -4.20
C ARG A 102 -1.04 5.95 -5.72
N HIS A 103 -1.74 5.05 -6.40
CA HIS A 103 -1.60 4.77 -7.84
C HIS A 103 -2.94 4.87 -8.58
N PRO A 104 -3.47 6.09 -8.78
CA PRO A 104 -4.78 6.29 -9.41
C PRO A 104 -4.87 5.72 -10.83
N ASP A 105 -3.75 5.62 -11.55
CA ASP A 105 -3.69 5.03 -12.90
C ASP A 105 -4.11 3.56 -12.91
N THR A 106 -3.78 2.82 -11.84
CA THR A 106 -4.21 1.43 -11.66
C THR A 106 -5.68 1.32 -11.32
N GLN A 107 -6.26 2.35 -10.68
CA GLN A 107 -7.68 2.41 -10.32
C GLN A 107 -8.56 2.62 -11.55
N ALA A 108 -8.15 3.51 -12.46
CA ALA A 108 -8.91 3.85 -13.68
C ALA A 108 -9.08 2.66 -14.64
N ARG A 109 -8.15 1.72 -14.59
CA ARG A 109 -8.05 0.58 -15.51
C ARG A 109 -8.70 -0.71 -15.00
N ARG A 110 -9.43 -0.64 -13.87
CA ARG A 110 -10.09 -1.82 -13.30
C ARG A 110 -11.32 -2.26 -14.10
N VAL A 111 -11.44 -3.56 -14.33
CA VAL A 111 -12.75 -4.17 -14.59
C VAL A 111 -13.51 -4.18 -13.27
N SER A 112 -14.42 -3.21 -13.13
CA SER A 112 -15.59 -3.40 -12.28
C SER A 112 -16.34 -4.64 -12.77
N ALA A 113 -16.92 -5.43 -11.87
CA ALA A 113 -17.81 -6.49 -12.32
C ALA A 113 -18.83 -5.88 -13.28
N LEU A 114 -18.96 -6.45 -14.49
CA LEU A 114 -20.02 -6.05 -15.41
C LEU A 114 -21.32 -6.04 -14.63
N ASP A 115 -22.03 -4.90 -14.66
CA ASP A 115 -23.35 -4.81 -14.05
C ASP A 115 -24.16 -6.01 -14.53
N TRP A 116 -24.81 -6.72 -13.60
CA TRP A 116 -25.58 -7.91 -13.93
C TRP A 116 -26.57 -7.61 -15.04
N ASN A 117 -27.14 -6.40 -15.09
CA ASN A 117 -28.06 -5.97 -16.14
C ASN A 117 -27.43 -5.85 -17.53
N ARG A 118 -26.09 -5.77 -17.63
CA ARG A 118 -25.33 -5.76 -18.89
C ARG A 118 -24.82 -7.13 -19.31
N HIS A 119 -25.08 -8.16 -18.52
CA HIS A 119 -24.74 -9.53 -18.88
C HIS A 119 -25.54 -9.94 -20.12
N GLU A 120 -24.91 -10.66 -21.05
CA GLU A 120 -25.49 -11.08 -22.34
C GLU A 120 -26.87 -11.76 -22.18
N LYS A 121 -27.01 -12.63 -21.18
CA LYS A 121 -28.30 -13.24 -20.78
C LYS A 121 -29.44 -12.23 -20.55
N ASN A 122 -29.14 -11.03 -20.06
CA ASN A 122 -30.11 -9.97 -19.76
C ASN A 122 -30.30 -8.98 -20.92
N THR A 123 -29.41 -8.99 -21.93
CA THR A 123 -29.49 -8.17 -23.14
C THR A 123 -29.95 -8.95 -24.37
N TYR A 124 -29.91 -10.28 -24.37
CA TYR A 124 -30.25 -11.14 -25.51
C TYR A 124 -31.63 -10.82 -26.09
N TRP A 125 -32.65 -10.69 -25.23
CA TRP A 125 -34.02 -10.35 -25.65
C TRP A 125 -34.21 -8.90 -26.10
N LYS A 126 -33.24 -8.01 -25.82
CA LYS A 126 -33.29 -6.59 -26.22
C LYS A 126 -32.66 -6.35 -27.60
N ILE A 127 -31.92 -7.33 -28.13
CA ILE A 127 -31.15 -7.23 -29.37
C ILE A 127 -31.86 -7.96 -30.54
N SER A 128 -32.90 -8.75 -30.25
CA SER A 128 -33.74 -9.37 -31.27
C SER A 128 -34.60 -8.32 -31.98
N HIS A 129 -34.23 -8.01 -33.23
CA HIS A 129 -35.04 -7.32 -34.24
C HIS A 129 -35.70 -8.33 -35.17
#